data_AF-A0A953VMY4-F1
#
_entry.id   AF-A0A953VMY4-F1
#
_cell.length_a   1.000
_cell.length_b   1.000
_cell.length_c   1.000
_cell.angle_alpha   90.00
_cell.angle_beta   90.00
_cell.angle_gamma   90.00
#
_symmetry.space_group_name_H-M   'P 1'
#
loop_
_entity.id
_entity.type
_entity.pdbx_description
1 polymer ?
#
loop_
_entity_poly.entity_id
_entity_poly.type
_entity_poly.pdbx_seq_one_letter_code
_entity_poly.pdbx_strand_id
1 'polypeptide(L)'
;MNTEQSFISGPTPAQVDYARAISRRLHEQIPASDISDRRALSNWIGAHQDAYRKAAVTARSGGTATSRQVGFAEKIARRKRLQVPAECFHDAGLMSGWISRNK
;
A
#
# COMPACT_ATOMS: atom_id res chain seq x y z
N MET A 1 0.10 -9.80 47.73
CA MET A 1 -0.67 -8.75 47.03
C MET A 1 -0.21 -8.76 45.59
N ASN A 2 -1.08 -9.17 44.69
CA ASN A 2 -0.74 -9.56 43.31
C ASN A 2 -0.26 -8.37 42.48
N THR A 3 0.88 -8.60 41.84
CA THR A 3 1.43 -7.89 40.70
C THR A 3 0.42 -7.92 39.55
N GLU A 4 0.09 -6.76 38.97
CA GLU A 4 -0.15 -6.62 37.52
C GLU A 4 -0.34 -5.12 37.21
N GLN A 5 0.79 -4.46 36.96
CA GLN A 5 0.80 -3.22 36.17
C GLN A 5 0.39 -3.59 34.73
N SER A 6 -0.92 -3.69 34.48
CA SER A 6 -1.45 -3.79 33.12
C SER A 6 -1.26 -2.43 32.46
N PHE A 7 -0.15 -2.27 31.74
CA PHE A 7 0.02 -1.18 30.78
C PHE A 7 -1.11 -1.28 29.76
N ILE A 8 -2.19 -0.51 29.95
CA ILE A 8 -3.28 -0.34 28.99
C ILE A 8 -2.66 0.31 27.76
N SER A 9 -2.21 -0.55 26.86
CA SER A 9 -1.51 -0.14 25.66
C SER A 9 -2.50 -0.24 24.51
N GLY A 10 -3.49 0.66 24.54
CA GLY A 10 -4.48 0.80 23.47
C GLY A 10 -3.82 1.02 22.10
N PRO A 11 -4.54 0.81 20.99
CA PRO A 11 -4.01 1.04 19.66
C PRO A 11 -3.45 2.46 19.54
N THR A 12 -2.30 2.58 18.87
CA THR A 12 -1.68 3.89 18.71
C THR A 12 -2.54 4.76 17.78
N PRO A 13 -2.53 6.10 17.92
CA PRO A 13 -3.26 6.98 17.00
C PRO A 13 -2.92 6.69 15.53
N ALA A 14 -1.66 6.40 15.24
CA ALA A 14 -1.21 6.02 13.90
C ALA A 14 -1.87 4.74 13.37
N GLN A 15 -2.09 3.72 14.21
CA GLN A 15 -2.81 2.51 13.79
C GLN A 15 -4.29 2.80 13.51
N VAL A 16 -4.93 3.62 14.34
CA VAL A 16 -6.34 4.01 14.14
C VAL A 16 -6.51 4.81 12.85
N ASP A 17 -5.64 5.80 12.61
CA ASP A 17 -5.67 6.60 11.39
C ASP A 17 -5.39 5.76 10.14
N TYR A 18 -4.45 4.83 10.23
CA TYR A 18 -4.14 3.92 9.13
C TYR A 18 -5.29 2.96 8.83
N ALA A 19 -5.91 2.37 9.86
CA ALA A 19 -7.08 1.52 9.70
C ALA A 19 -8.26 2.29 9.10
N ARG A 20 -8.49 3.54 9.52
CA ARG A 20 -9.51 4.43 8.94
C ARG A 20 -9.25 4.73 7.46
N ALA A 21 -7.99 4.93 7.06
CA ALA A 21 -7.64 5.13 5.66
C ALA A 21 -7.95 3.89 4.81
N ILE A 22 -7.65 2.70 5.33
CA ILE A 22 -7.99 1.42 4.69
C ILE A 22 -9.51 1.29 4.55
N SER A 23 -10.25 1.48 5.65
CA SER A 23 -11.71 1.41 5.70
C SER A 23 -12.38 2.32 4.67
N ARG A 24 -11.98 3.60 4.60
CA ARG A 24 -12.53 4.56 3.63
C ARG A 24 -12.26 4.17 2.18
N ARG A 25 -11.11 3.55 1.91
CA ARG A 25 -10.65 3.21 0.57
C ARG A 25 -11.26 1.91 0.05
N LEU A 26 -11.42 0.93 0.94
CA LEU A 26 -11.96 -0.38 0.62
C LEU A 26 -13.47 -0.48 0.88
N HIS A 27 -14.07 0.57 1.48
CA HIS A 27 -15.46 0.58 1.95
C HIS A 27 -15.77 -0.53 2.97
N GLU A 28 -14.74 -1.01 3.68
CA GLU A 28 -14.86 -2.03 4.72
C GLU A 28 -14.94 -1.40 6.10
N GLN A 29 -15.81 -1.94 6.96
CA GLN A 29 -15.95 -1.46 8.32
C GLN A 29 -14.93 -2.11 9.25
N ILE A 30 -14.35 -1.31 10.14
CA ILE A 30 -13.49 -1.81 11.21
C ILE A 30 -14.40 -2.30 12.33
N PRO A 31 -14.29 -3.58 12.77
CA PRO A 31 -15.04 -4.07 13.90
C PRO A 31 -14.75 -3.26 15.18
N ALA A 32 -15.78 -2.97 15.97
CA ALA A 32 -15.62 -2.20 17.21
C ALA A 32 -14.69 -2.91 18.23
N SER A 33 -14.68 -4.25 18.22
CA SER A 33 -13.77 -5.10 18.99
C SER A 33 -12.30 -4.84 18.63
N ASP A 34 -12.02 -4.59 17.36
CA ASP A 34 -10.66 -4.44 16.84
C ASP A 34 -10.13 -3.04 17.11
N ILE A 35 -11.00 -2.04 17.24
CA ILE A 35 -10.62 -0.66 17.55
C ILE A 35 -10.13 -0.48 19.00
N SER A 36 -10.51 -1.38 19.92
CA SER A 36 -10.14 -1.31 21.33
C SER A 36 -8.87 -2.11 21.66
N ASP A 37 -8.51 -3.09 20.83
CA ASP A 37 -7.31 -3.90 21.00
C ASP A 37 -6.27 -3.61 19.91
N ARG A 38 -5.08 -3.18 20.34
CA ARG A 38 -3.93 -2.92 19.47
C ARG A 38 -3.57 -4.12 18.58
N ARG A 39 -3.59 -5.34 19.11
CA ARG A 39 -3.21 -6.55 18.37
C ARG A 39 -4.28 -6.90 17.35
N ALA A 40 -5.55 -6.86 17.75
CA ALA A 40 -6.67 -7.05 16.84
C ALA A 40 -6.65 -6.03 15.70
N LEU A 41 -6.45 -4.74 16.00
CA LEU A 41 -6.33 -3.69 14.99
C LEU A 41 -5.16 -3.93 14.03
N SER A 42 -4.01 -4.36 14.56
CA SER A 42 -2.84 -4.67 13.73
C SER A 42 -3.07 -5.86 12.81
N ASN A 43 -3.76 -6.90 13.29
CA ASN A 43 -4.12 -8.07 12.49
C ASN A 43 -5.12 -7.68 11.39
N TRP A 44 -6.13 -6.88 11.73
CA TRP A 44 -7.09 -6.34 10.76
C TRP A 44 -6.39 -5.48 9.71
N ILE A 45 -5.49 -4.57 10.12
CA ILE A 45 -4.67 -3.77 9.21
C ILE A 45 -3.89 -4.70 8.27
N GLY A 46 -3.19 -5.69 8.81
CA GLY A 46 -2.38 -6.63 8.03
C GLY A 46 -3.18 -7.38 6.97
N ALA A 47 -4.37 -7.87 7.33
CA ALA A 47 -5.26 -8.58 6.41
C ALA A 47 -5.73 -7.72 5.23
N HIS A 48 -5.97 -6.42 5.47
CA HIS A 48 -6.53 -5.50 4.47
C HIS A 48 -5.47 -4.61 3.80
N GLN A 49 -4.22 -4.64 4.28
CA GLN A 49 -3.15 -3.77 3.80
C GLN A 49 -2.82 -4.01 2.32
N ASP A 50 -2.81 -5.26 1.89
CA ASP A 50 -2.48 -5.60 0.50
C ASP A 50 -3.61 -5.20 -0.46
N ALA A 51 -4.86 -5.36 -0.06
CA ALA A 51 -6.00 -4.85 -0.81
C ALA A 51 -5.94 -3.31 -0.91
N TYR A 52 -5.64 -2.63 0.20
CA TYR A 52 -5.48 -1.17 0.23
C TYR A 52 -4.35 -0.69 -0.70
N ARG A 53 -3.20 -1.36 -0.70
CA ARG A 53 -2.09 -1.07 -1.62
C ARG A 53 -2.49 -1.27 -3.07
N LYS A 54 -3.16 -2.39 -3.40
CA LYS A 54 -3.65 -2.67 -4.77
C LYS A 54 -4.64 -1.61 -5.24
N ALA A 55 -5.59 -1.21 -4.39
CA ALA A 55 -6.55 -0.14 -4.68
C ALA A 55 -5.87 1.24 -4.84
N ALA A 56 -4.80 1.51 -4.08
CA ALA A 56 -4.00 2.73 -4.19
C ALA A 56 -3.16 2.78 -5.48
N VAL A 57 -2.67 1.62 -5.95
CA VAL A 57 -1.99 1.49 -7.25
C VAL A 57 -2.99 1.65 -8.38
N THR A 58 -4.13 0.96 -8.35
CA THR A 58 -5.16 1.02 -9.41
C THR A 58 -5.64 2.45 -9.67
N ALA A 59 -5.92 3.24 -8.62
CA ALA A 59 -6.32 4.63 -8.82
C ALA A 59 -5.20 5.57 -9.31
N ARG A 60 -3.93 5.18 -9.16
CA ARG A 60 -2.79 5.89 -9.77
C ARG A 60 -2.43 5.36 -11.15
N SER A 61 -2.99 4.22 -11.56
CA SER A 61 -2.68 3.52 -12.80
C SER A 61 -3.58 3.93 -13.96
N GLY A 62 -4.69 4.64 -13.71
CA GLY A 62 -5.66 5.02 -14.74
C GLY A 62 -5.21 6.12 -15.73
N GLY A 63 -3.91 6.40 -15.84
CA GLY A 63 -3.38 7.43 -16.73
C GLY A 63 -2.00 7.09 -17.26
N THR A 64 -1.58 7.84 -18.29
CA THR A 64 -0.27 7.76 -18.94
C THR A 64 0.87 7.75 -17.93
N ALA A 65 1.93 6.99 -18.19
CA ALA A 65 3.09 6.90 -17.33
C ALA A 65 3.67 8.28 -17.00
N THR A 66 4.00 8.48 -15.73
CA THR A 66 4.60 9.76 -15.28
C THR A 66 6.02 9.90 -15.82
N SER A 67 6.46 11.14 -16.09
CA SER A 67 7.83 11.43 -16.54
C SER A 67 8.92 10.84 -15.63
N ARG A 68 8.66 10.80 -14.31
CA ARG A 68 9.53 10.14 -13.34
C ARG A 68 9.63 8.64 -13.59
N GLN A 69 8.50 7.97 -13.81
CA GLN A 69 8.50 6.53 -14.10
C GLN A 69 9.23 6.24 -15.42
N VAL A 70 8.96 7.02 -16.48
CA VAL A 70 9.67 6.91 -17.75
C VAL A 70 11.18 7.02 -17.55
N GLY A 71 11.66 8.05 -16.84
CA GLY A 71 13.09 8.22 -16.58
C GLY A 71 13.73 7.09 -15.75
N PHE A 72 12.98 6.45 -14.86
CA PHE A 72 13.45 5.24 -14.16
C PHE A 72 13.49 4.03 -15.09
N ALA A 73 12.45 3.84 -15.89
CA ALA A 73 12.35 2.74 -16.83
C ALA A 73 13.46 2.82 -17.90
N GLU A 74 13.72 4.01 -18.44
CA GLU A 74 14.82 4.27 -19.39
C GLU A 74 16.20 3.96 -18.81
N LYS A 75 16.45 4.31 -17.54
CA LYS A 75 17.73 3.98 -16.87
C LYS A 75 17.92 2.47 -16.76
N ILE A 76 16.87 1.75 -16.38
CA ILE A 76 16.87 0.28 -16.28
C ILE A 76 17.07 -0.33 -17.67
N ALA A 77 16.29 0.11 -18.65
CA ALA A 77 16.35 -0.31 -20.05
C ALA A 77 17.77 -0.16 -20.61
N ARG A 78 18.40 1.01 -20.43
CA ARG A 78 19.78 1.25 -20.87
C ARG A 78 20.79 0.36 -20.16
N ARG A 79 20.64 0.14 -18.85
CA ARG A 79 21.55 -0.71 -18.06
C ARG A 79 21.44 -2.18 -18.46
N LYS A 80 20.22 -2.68 -18.61
CA LYS A 80 19.94 -4.10 -18.91
C LYS A 80 19.86 -4.40 -20.41
N ARG A 81 20.05 -3.39 -21.27
CA ARG A 81 19.88 -3.46 -22.73
C ARG A 81 18.52 -4.01 -23.14
N LEU A 82 17.48 -3.63 -22.39
CA LEU A 82 16.09 -3.96 -22.66
C LEU A 82 15.39 -2.74 -23.27
N GLN A 83 14.26 -2.96 -23.94
CA GLN A 83 13.35 -1.89 -24.33
C GLN A 83 12.15 -1.85 -23.38
N VAL A 84 11.68 -0.65 -23.09
CA VAL A 84 10.42 -0.46 -22.35
C VAL A 84 9.28 -0.66 -23.35
N PRO A 85 8.33 -1.57 -23.08
CA PRO A 85 7.20 -1.78 -23.98
C PRO A 85 6.33 -0.53 -24.14
N ALA A 86 5.77 -0.31 -25.33
CA ALA A 86 4.98 0.89 -25.64
C ALA A 86 3.74 1.03 -24.74
N GLU A 87 3.09 -0.09 -24.42
CA GLU A 87 1.95 -0.17 -23.51
C GLU A 87 2.27 0.35 -22.11
N CYS A 88 3.53 0.26 -21.66
CA CYS A 88 3.93 0.81 -20.38
C CYS A 88 3.84 2.33 -20.38
N PHE A 89 4.05 3.01 -21.51
CA PHE A 89 3.96 4.48 -21.56
C PHE A 89 2.52 4.97 -21.42
N HIS A 90 1.53 4.16 -21.82
CA HIS A 90 0.12 4.52 -21.75
C HIS A 90 -0.56 4.21 -20.41
N ASP A 91 0.08 3.40 -19.56
CA ASP A 91 -0.45 3.01 -18.25
C ASP A 91 0.64 3.08 -17.17
N ALA A 92 0.46 3.99 -16.22
CA ALA A 92 1.39 4.18 -15.11
C ALA A 92 1.53 2.93 -14.21
N GLY A 93 0.50 2.08 -14.15
CA GLY A 93 0.53 0.80 -13.46
C GLY A 93 1.40 -0.23 -14.17
N LEU A 94 1.24 -0.38 -15.49
CA LEU A 94 2.09 -1.23 -16.32
C LEU A 94 3.55 -0.77 -16.26
N MET A 95 3.80 0.53 -16.34
CA MET A 95 5.15 1.09 -16.17
C MET A 95 5.74 0.74 -14.80
N SER A 96 4.95 0.91 -13.72
CA SER A 96 5.40 0.56 -12.37
C SER A 96 5.69 -0.94 -12.24
N GLY A 97 4.84 -1.79 -12.80
CA GLY A 97 5.02 -3.24 -12.81
C GLY A 97 6.30 -3.65 -13.56
N TRP A 98 6.55 -3.04 -14.72
CA TRP A 98 7.77 -3.26 -15.49
C TRP A 98 9.01 -2.80 -14.72
N ILE A 99 8.99 -1.62 -14.12
CA ILE A 99 10.10 -1.10 -13.28
C ILE A 99 10.36 -2.05 -12.10
N SER A 100 9.32 -2.48 -11.37
CA SER A 100 9.48 -3.38 -10.23
C SER A 100 10.06 -4.74 -10.61
N ARG A 101 9.64 -5.30 -11.75
CA ARG A 101 10.19 -6.56 -12.28
C ARG A 101 11.64 -6.43 -12.75
N ASN A 102 12.03 -5.24 -13.23
CA ASN A 102 13.34 -5.01 -13.87
C ASN A 102 14.29 -4.14 -13.05
N LYS A 103 13.97 -3.80 -11.78
CA LYS A 103 14.82 -2.98 -10.91
C LYS A 103 16.25 -3.53 -10.77
#